data_AF-A0A7X2P863-F1
#
_entry.id   AF-A0A7X2P863-F1
#
_cell.length_a   1.000
_cell.length_b   1.000
_cell.length_c   1.000
_cell.angle_alpha   90.00
_cell.angle_beta   90.00
_cell.angle_gamma   90.00
#
_symmetry.space_group_name_H-M   'P 1'
#
loop_
_entity.id
_entity.type
_entity.pdbx_description
1 polymer ?
#
loop_
_entity_poly.entity_id
_entity_poly.type
_entity_poly.pdbx_seq_one_letter_code
_entity_poly.pdbx_strand_id
1 'polypeptide(L)'
;MTDYDEKLWVQQFKREMDRGKRREILEQAIASEGMSPENELRKKLLDARYTSQNDAPVDFFIRGWMTMSFLNNSGHALFGKRKVQKDLDSIRKDWKFSLAEEYGETGRQVLQDELYNMCRLYISLCQNDKQYGSFILGLGRVSKESLVNKISRDLFQVAYAIPEDLGVEEEFSIFTQAATDAFRDYFPESEGLLMDRVNNRKK
;
A
#
# COMPACT_ATOMS: atom_id res chain seq x y z
N MET A 1 -9.37 22.05 -14.38
CA MET A 1 -10.41 21.01 -14.27
C MET A 1 -10.20 20.34 -12.93
N THR A 2 -10.91 20.78 -11.91
CA THR A 2 -10.74 20.33 -10.52
C THR A 2 -11.47 19.02 -10.32
N ASP A 3 -10.84 18.11 -9.56
CA ASP A 3 -11.38 16.92 -8.89
C ASP A 3 -12.57 16.24 -9.59
N TYR A 4 -12.30 15.12 -10.26
CA TYR A 4 -13.35 14.18 -10.66
C TYR A 4 -14.23 13.89 -9.43
N ASP A 5 -15.54 14.08 -9.52
CA ASP A 5 -16.49 13.60 -8.51
C ASP A 5 -16.34 12.07 -8.41
N GLU A 6 -15.40 11.62 -7.59
CA GLU A 6 -15.15 10.21 -7.35
C GLU A 6 -16.42 9.63 -6.76
N LYS A 7 -17.00 8.63 -7.45
CA LYS A 7 -18.25 8.02 -7.03
C LYS A 7 -18.09 7.53 -5.59
N LEU A 8 -19.10 7.79 -4.76
CA LEU A 8 -19.08 7.43 -3.34
C LEU A 8 -18.73 5.95 -3.11
N TRP A 9 -19.21 5.04 -3.98
CA TRP A 9 -18.91 3.62 -3.87
C TRP A 9 -17.42 3.31 -4.13
N VAL A 10 -16.73 4.09 -4.99
CA VAL A 10 -15.28 3.92 -5.25
C VAL A 10 -14.50 4.29 -4.00
N GLN A 11 -14.88 5.38 -3.33
CA GLN A 11 -14.29 5.74 -2.03
C GLN A 11 -14.53 4.64 -1.00
N GLN A 12 -15.74 4.08 -0.92
CA GLN A 12 -16.05 2.97 -0.02
C GLN A 12 -15.20 1.74 -0.36
N PHE A 13 -15.12 1.35 -1.63
CA PHE A 13 -14.32 0.23 -2.12
C PHE A 13 -12.83 0.38 -1.80
N LYS A 14 -12.28 1.58 -2.00
CA LYS A 14 -10.89 1.92 -1.73
C LYS A 14 -10.56 1.88 -0.25
N ARG A 15 -11.53 2.19 0.63
CA ARG A 15 -11.33 2.27 2.09
C ARG A 15 -11.69 0.99 2.85
N GLU A 16 -12.54 0.14 2.28
CA GLU A 16 -12.93 -1.15 2.87
C GLU A 16 -11.74 -2.12 2.92
N MET A 17 -11.50 -2.72 4.09
CA MET A 17 -10.35 -3.61 4.33
C MET A 17 -10.78 -5.08 4.44
N ASP A 18 -12.07 -5.34 4.66
CA ASP A 18 -12.62 -6.69 4.61
C ASP A 18 -12.75 -7.15 3.15
N ARG A 19 -12.06 -8.24 2.81
CA ARG A 19 -12.05 -8.82 1.46
C ARG A 19 -13.46 -9.11 0.92
N GLY A 20 -14.34 -9.65 1.76
CA GLY A 20 -15.68 -10.06 1.36
C GLY A 20 -16.53 -8.85 1.01
N LYS A 21 -16.61 -7.88 1.93
CA LYS A 21 -17.33 -6.63 1.72
C LYS A 21 -16.80 -5.84 0.54
N ARG A 22 -15.49 -5.83 0.35
CA ARG A 22 -14.86 -5.13 -0.77
C ARG A 22 -15.26 -5.72 -2.12
N ARG A 23 -15.40 -7.05 -2.18
CA ARG A 23 -15.96 -7.74 -3.36
C ARG A 23 -17.44 -7.41 -3.56
N GLU A 24 -18.24 -7.42 -2.50
CA GLU A 24 -19.66 -7.07 -2.56
C GLU A 24 -19.90 -5.65 -3.10
N ILE A 25 -19.11 -4.66 -2.64
CA ILE A 25 -19.19 -3.27 -3.14
C ILE A 25 -18.94 -3.23 -4.64
N LEU A 26 -17.90 -3.91 -5.12
CA LEU A 26 -17.55 -3.93 -6.54
C LEU A 26 -18.61 -4.65 -7.39
N GLU A 27 -19.15 -5.77 -6.90
CA GLU A 27 -20.21 -6.51 -7.58
C GLU A 27 -21.51 -5.71 -7.68
N GLN A 28 -21.88 -5.00 -6.62
CA GLN A 28 -23.04 -4.09 -6.63
C GLN A 28 -22.85 -2.92 -7.60
N ALA A 29 -21.65 -2.34 -7.63
CA ALA A 29 -21.32 -1.30 -8.62
C ALA A 29 -21.45 -1.85 -10.05
N ILE A 30 -20.81 -2.98 -10.37
CA ILE A 30 -20.91 -3.62 -11.70
C ILE A 30 -22.37 -3.94 -12.07
N ALA A 31 -23.18 -4.40 -11.12
CA ALA A 31 -24.60 -4.68 -11.37
C ALA A 31 -25.41 -3.40 -11.65
N SER A 32 -25.07 -2.29 -10.98
CA SER A 32 -25.80 -1.02 -11.11
C SER A 32 -25.41 -0.21 -12.34
N GLU A 33 -24.14 -0.22 -12.73
CA GLU A 33 -23.59 0.69 -13.75
C GLU A 33 -22.84 -0.01 -14.88
N GLY A 34 -22.73 -1.35 -14.83
CA GLY A 34 -22.12 -2.18 -15.86
C GLY A 34 -20.61 -2.39 -15.69
N MET A 35 -20.07 -3.25 -16.55
CA MET A 35 -18.64 -3.58 -16.60
C MET A 35 -17.89 -2.53 -17.43
N SER A 36 -17.50 -1.42 -16.80
CA SER A 36 -16.56 -0.47 -17.41
C SER A 36 -15.13 -1.01 -17.41
N PRO A 37 -14.20 -0.46 -18.22
CA PRO A 37 -12.79 -0.83 -18.17
C PRO A 37 -12.17 -0.69 -16.77
N GLU A 38 -12.54 0.36 -16.02
CA GLU A 38 -12.10 0.56 -14.64
C GLU A 38 -12.58 -0.58 -13.73
N ASN A 39 -13.85 -0.99 -13.87
CA ASN A 39 -14.45 -2.04 -13.05
C ASN A 39 -13.90 -3.43 -13.41
N GLU A 40 -13.60 -3.66 -14.69
CA GLU A 40 -12.90 -4.86 -15.13
C GLU A 40 -11.51 -4.94 -14.48
N LEU A 41 -10.75 -3.83 -14.50
CA LEU A 41 -9.44 -3.79 -13.88
C LEU A 41 -9.52 -3.93 -12.36
N ARG A 42 -10.44 -3.23 -11.67
CA ARG A 42 -10.68 -3.40 -10.23
C ARG A 42 -10.93 -4.86 -9.87
N LYS A 43 -11.75 -5.55 -10.68
CA LYS A 43 -12.04 -6.97 -10.48
C LYS A 43 -10.79 -7.83 -10.69
N LYS A 44 -10.05 -7.62 -11.78
CA LYS A 44 -8.81 -8.35 -12.07
C LYS A 44 -7.76 -8.15 -10.97
N LEU A 45 -7.58 -6.93 -10.46
CA LEU A 45 -6.67 -6.64 -9.35
C LEU A 45 -7.13 -7.29 -8.05
N LEU A 46 -8.41 -7.20 -7.70
CA LEU A 46 -8.97 -7.78 -6.49
C LEU A 46 -8.78 -9.31 -6.46
N ASP A 47 -9.06 -9.98 -7.58
CA ASP A 47 -8.90 -11.43 -7.71
C ASP A 47 -7.42 -11.82 -7.71
N ALA A 48 -6.54 -11.04 -8.35
CA ALA A 48 -5.12 -11.31 -8.38
C ALA A 48 -4.41 -11.00 -7.05
N ARG A 49 -4.95 -10.10 -6.23
CA ARG A 49 -4.48 -9.79 -4.89
C ARG A 49 -4.78 -10.90 -3.91
N TYR A 50 -6.02 -11.41 -3.92
CA TYR A 50 -6.48 -12.42 -2.96
C TYR A 50 -6.59 -13.80 -3.60
N THR A 51 -5.46 -14.43 -3.84
CA THR A 51 -5.39 -15.80 -4.36
C THR A 51 -4.65 -16.72 -3.39
N SER A 52 -4.56 -18.00 -3.73
CA SER A 52 -3.87 -19.00 -2.92
C SER A 52 -2.50 -19.31 -3.50
N GLN A 53 -1.53 -19.54 -2.61
CA GLN A 53 -0.24 -20.14 -2.97
C GLN A 53 0.00 -21.34 -2.07
N ASN A 54 0.26 -22.51 -2.67
CA ASN A 54 0.41 -23.77 -1.95
C ASN A 54 -0.76 -24.03 -0.99
N ASP A 55 -1.99 -23.83 -1.49
CA ASP A 55 -3.26 -23.97 -0.74
C ASP A 55 -3.46 -23.02 0.45
N ALA A 56 -2.53 -22.10 0.70
CA ALA A 56 -2.67 -21.06 1.72
C ALA A 56 -3.18 -19.75 1.09
N PRO A 57 -4.17 -19.07 1.71
CA PRO A 57 -4.57 -17.72 1.30
C PRO A 57 -3.41 -16.73 1.45
N VAL A 58 -3.14 -15.96 0.40
CA VAL A 58 -2.11 -14.92 0.39
C VAL A 58 -2.69 -13.61 -0.12
N ASP A 59 -2.43 -12.52 0.60
CA ASP A 59 -2.56 -11.16 0.06
C ASP A 59 -1.24 -10.79 -0.64
N PHE A 60 -1.24 -10.84 -1.97
CA PHE A 60 -0.04 -10.58 -2.77
C PHE A 60 0.41 -9.12 -2.66
N PHE A 61 -0.49 -8.18 -2.39
CA PHE A 61 -0.12 -6.79 -2.23
C PHE A 61 0.62 -6.56 -0.90
N ILE A 62 0.18 -7.21 0.17
CA ILE A 62 0.92 -7.25 1.44
C ILE A 62 2.26 -7.99 1.27
N ARG A 63 2.31 -9.05 0.47
CA ARG A 63 3.58 -9.72 0.16
C ARG A 63 4.57 -8.79 -0.56
N GLY A 64 4.09 -7.99 -1.51
CA GLY A 64 4.89 -6.96 -2.18
C GLY A 64 5.42 -5.92 -1.19
N TRP A 65 4.57 -5.42 -0.28
CA TRP A 65 4.98 -4.54 0.82
C TRP A 65 6.06 -5.17 1.70
N MET A 66 5.86 -6.43 2.13
CA MET A 66 6.84 -7.15 2.94
C MET A 66 8.16 -7.29 2.20
N THR A 67 8.12 -7.65 0.91
CA THR A 67 9.33 -7.77 0.06
C THR A 67 10.07 -6.45 -0.02
N MET A 68 9.36 -5.33 -0.28
CA MET A 68 9.95 -3.99 -0.26
C MET A 68 10.55 -3.67 1.11
N SER A 69 9.85 -3.94 2.21
CA SER A 69 10.36 -3.70 3.57
C SER A 69 11.60 -4.51 3.93
N PHE A 70 11.77 -5.71 3.36
CA PHE A 70 12.95 -6.53 3.57
C PHE A 70 14.17 -6.05 2.78
N LEU A 71 13.99 -5.25 1.72
CA LEU A 71 15.09 -4.59 1.03
C LEU A 71 15.84 -3.61 1.96
N ASN A 72 15.17 -3.10 3.01
CA ASN A 72 15.79 -2.29 4.06
C ASN A 72 16.55 -3.11 5.11
N ASN A 73 16.17 -4.37 5.34
CA ASN A 73 16.48 -5.07 6.59
C ASN A 73 17.76 -5.92 6.58
N SER A 74 18.65 -5.74 5.61
CA SER A 74 20.03 -6.22 5.69
C SER A 74 20.86 -5.47 4.68
N GLY A 75 21.90 -4.78 5.16
CA GLY A 75 22.68 -3.79 4.42
C GLY A 75 22.73 -4.02 2.91
N HIS A 76 22.33 -2.99 2.15
CA HIS A 76 22.43 -2.93 0.69
C HIS A 76 23.80 -3.38 0.12
N ALA A 77 24.84 -3.41 0.95
CA ALA A 77 26.17 -3.94 0.64
C ALA A 77 26.29 -5.48 0.57
N LEU A 78 25.39 -6.25 1.19
CA LEU A 78 25.50 -7.72 1.29
C LEU A 78 24.65 -8.48 0.26
N PHE A 79 23.62 -7.85 -0.32
CA PHE A 79 22.85 -8.46 -1.40
C PHE A 79 23.39 -8.01 -2.76
N GLY A 80 23.81 -8.98 -3.58
CA GLY A 80 24.23 -8.68 -4.95
C GLY A 80 23.08 -8.08 -5.76
N LYS A 81 23.39 -7.15 -6.68
CA LYS A 81 22.43 -6.45 -7.57
C LYS A 81 21.37 -7.37 -8.20
N ARG A 82 21.74 -8.62 -8.51
CA ARG A 82 20.81 -9.63 -9.07
C ARG A 82 19.67 -10.02 -8.13
N LYS A 83 19.89 -10.08 -6.81
CA LYS A 83 18.84 -10.40 -5.84
C LYS A 83 17.87 -9.23 -5.69
N VAL A 84 18.41 -8.01 -5.59
CA VAL A 84 17.60 -6.78 -5.56
C VAL A 84 16.70 -6.70 -6.78
N GLN A 85 17.24 -6.91 -7.99
CA GLN A 85 16.42 -6.91 -9.20
C GLN A 85 15.30 -7.95 -9.16
N LYS A 86 15.59 -9.18 -8.72
CA LYS A 86 14.57 -10.23 -8.58
C LYS A 86 13.46 -9.85 -7.59
N ASP A 87 13.81 -9.16 -6.51
CA ASP A 87 12.83 -8.71 -5.51
C ASP A 87 11.95 -7.58 -6.09
N LEU A 88 12.54 -6.63 -6.81
CA LEU A 88 11.81 -5.58 -7.53
C LEU A 88 10.86 -6.18 -8.58
N ASP A 89 11.31 -7.17 -9.35
CA ASP A 89 10.48 -7.88 -10.33
C ASP A 89 9.33 -8.64 -9.63
N SER A 90 9.59 -9.21 -8.45
CA SER A 90 8.57 -9.87 -7.63
C SER A 90 7.54 -8.86 -7.13
N ILE A 91 7.97 -7.68 -6.67
CA ILE A 91 7.08 -6.61 -6.21
C ILE A 91 6.20 -6.13 -7.37
N ARG A 92 6.76 -5.89 -8.56
CA ARG A 92 6.00 -5.50 -9.76
C ARG A 92 4.93 -6.53 -10.12
N LYS A 93 5.28 -7.82 -10.05
CA LYS A 93 4.37 -8.93 -10.31
C LYS A 93 3.24 -9.02 -9.28
N ASP A 94 3.56 -8.76 -8.01
CA ASP A 94 2.62 -8.79 -6.90
C ASP A 94 1.62 -7.65 -6.97
N TRP A 95 2.11 -6.45 -7.26
CA TRP A 95 1.32 -5.24 -7.44
C TRP A 95 0.74 -5.08 -8.84
N LYS A 96 0.93 -6.06 -9.73
CA LYS A 96 0.29 -6.13 -11.05
C LYS A 96 0.54 -4.90 -11.93
N PHE A 97 1.77 -4.38 -11.92
CA PHE A 97 2.16 -3.20 -12.72
C PHE A 97 1.85 -3.39 -14.20
N SER A 98 2.28 -4.52 -14.80
CA SER A 98 2.02 -4.78 -16.22
C SER A 98 0.53 -4.86 -16.57
N LEU A 99 -0.31 -5.40 -15.67
CA LEU A 99 -1.76 -5.43 -15.89
C LEU A 99 -2.35 -4.02 -15.85
N ALA A 100 -1.87 -3.16 -14.94
CA ALA A 100 -2.32 -1.77 -14.90
C ALA A 100 -1.87 -0.99 -16.14
N GLU A 101 -0.63 -1.21 -16.62
CA GLU A 101 -0.11 -0.57 -17.84
C GLU A 101 -0.97 -0.83 -19.08
N GLU A 102 -1.59 -2.02 -19.20
CA GLU A 102 -2.53 -2.36 -20.28
C GLU A 102 -3.75 -1.42 -20.35
N TYR A 103 -4.07 -0.73 -19.25
CA TYR A 103 -5.20 0.20 -19.13
C TYR A 103 -4.78 1.68 -19.14
N GLY A 104 -3.50 2.00 -19.42
CA GLY A 104 -3.01 3.38 -19.50
C GLY A 104 -3.22 4.19 -18.21
N GLU A 105 -3.65 5.46 -18.33
CA GLU A 105 -3.86 6.33 -17.15
C GLU A 105 -4.96 5.82 -16.22
N THR A 106 -6.02 5.21 -16.77
CA THR A 106 -7.04 4.52 -15.97
C THR A 106 -6.41 3.42 -15.12
N GLY A 107 -5.47 2.68 -15.71
CA GLY A 107 -4.73 1.64 -15.01
C GLY A 107 -3.90 2.17 -13.85
N ARG A 108 -3.21 3.28 -14.08
CA ARG A 108 -2.43 3.99 -13.06
C ARG A 108 -3.29 4.39 -11.86
N GLN A 109 -4.47 4.97 -12.11
CA GLN A 109 -5.40 5.41 -11.05
C GLN A 109 -5.94 4.23 -10.24
N VAL A 110 -6.44 3.19 -10.91
CA VAL A 110 -7.02 2.01 -10.26
C VAL A 110 -5.96 1.24 -9.46
N LEU A 111 -4.72 1.17 -9.94
CA LEU A 111 -3.61 0.58 -9.20
C LEU A 111 -3.22 1.42 -7.98
N GLN A 112 -3.19 2.75 -8.09
CA GLN A 112 -2.94 3.63 -6.94
C GLN A 112 -4.00 3.41 -5.85
N ASP A 113 -5.28 3.24 -6.20
CA ASP A 113 -6.34 2.93 -5.24
C ASP A 113 -6.10 1.60 -4.51
N GLU A 114 -5.66 0.57 -5.24
CA GLU A 114 -5.35 -0.74 -4.67
C GLU A 114 -4.14 -0.69 -3.72
N LEU A 115 -3.09 0.06 -4.10
CA LEU A 115 -1.91 0.30 -3.25
C LEU A 115 -2.26 1.15 -2.02
N TYR A 116 -3.16 2.13 -2.16
CA TYR A 116 -3.66 2.92 -1.05
C TYR A 116 -4.40 2.02 -0.05
N ASN A 117 -5.26 1.13 -0.55
CA ASN A 117 -5.97 0.17 0.28
C ASN A 117 -5.01 -0.76 1.03
N MET A 118 -3.96 -1.23 0.35
CA MET A 118 -2.89 -2.01 0.99
C MET A 118 -2.18 -1.23 2.10
N CYS A 119 -1.81 0.04 1.86
CA CYS A 119 -1.18 0.87 2.88
C CYS A 119 -2.09 1.08 4.09
N ARG A 120 -3.40 1.29 3.87
CA ARG A 120 -4.38 1.36 4.95
C ARG A 120 -4.50 0.07 5.73
N LEU A 121 -4.51 -1.07 5.04
CA LEU A 121 -4.51 -2.38 5.70
C LEU A 121 -3.28 -2.53 6.58
N TYR A 122 -2.09 -2.21 6.08
CA TYR A 122 -0.85 -2.21 6.87
C TYR A 122 -0.97 -1.32 8.13
N ILE A 123 -1.41 -0.07 7.98
CA ILE A 123 -1.63 0.85 9.12
C ILE A 123 -2.58 0.24 10.14
N SER A 124 -3.70 -0.36 9.69
CA SER A 124 -4.69 -0.98 10.56
C SER A 124 -4.14 -2.20 11.30
N LEU A 125 -3.28 -3.00 10.64
CA LEU A 125 -2.62 -4.15 11.26
C LEU A 125 -1.66 -3.68 12.36
N CYS A 126 -0.90 -2.61 12.12
CA CYS A 126 -0.04 -2.00 13.15
C CYS A 126 -0.82 -1.50 14.37
N GLN A 127 -2.05 -1.03 14.18
CA GLN A 127 -2.92 -0.58 15.28
C GLN A 127 -3.55 -1.74 16.07
N ASN A 128 -3.83 -2.85 15.40
CA ASN A 128 -4.59 -3.98 15.98
C ASN A 128 -3.70 -5.13 16.46
N ASP A 129 -2.39 -5.11 16.19
CA ASP A 129 -1.46 -6.12 16.67
C ASP A 129 -1.34 -6.06 18.21
N LYS A 130 -1.64 -7.19 18.87
CA LYS A 130 -1.66 -7.35 20.33
C LYS A 130 -0.29 -7.11 20.99
N GLN A 131 0.83 -7.19 20.25
CA GLN A 131 2.13 -6.73 20.76
C GLN A 131 2.21 -5.22 21.00
N TYR A 132 1.33 -4.41 20.40
CA TYR A 132 1.25 -2.96 20.63
C TYR A 132 0.20 -2.59 21.69
N GLY A 133 -0.72 -3.51 22.00
CA GLY A 133 -1.77 -3.37 23.02
C GLY A 133 -1.50 -4.06 24.36
N SER A 134 -0.52 -4.97 24.46
CA SER A 134 -0.17 -5.63 25.73
C SER A 134 1.34 -5.68 26.00
N PHE A 135 1.85 -4.67 26.70
CA PHE A 135 2.86 -4.87 27.74
C PHE A 135 2.30 -4.31 29.05
N ILE A 136 1.44 -5.09 29.71
CA ILE A 136 1.22 -4.93 31.16
C ILE A 136 2.00 -6.05 31.84
N LEU A 137 3.29 -5.78 32.01
CA LEU A 137 4.13 -6.21 33.13
C LEU A 137 5.10 -5.06 33.44
N GLY A 138 4.53 -3.90 33.84
CA GLY A 138 5.24 -2.91 34.65
C GLY A 138 5.79 -1.63 34.00
N LEU A 139 5.83 -1.46 32.67
CA LEU A 139 6.45 -0.27 32.05
C LEU A 139 5.73 0.23 30.78
N GLY A 140 4.60 0.92 30.96
CA GLY A 140 4.05 1.90 30.00
C GLY A 140 3.28 1.36 28.77
N ARG A 141 2.09 1.94 28.50
CA ARG A 141 1.41 1.81 27.20
C ARG A 141 2.25 2.53 26.14
N VAL A 142 2.45 1.93 24.96
CA VAL A 142 2.91 2.70 23.78
C VAL A 142 1.88 3.81 23.56
N SER A 143 2.31 5.07 23.61
CA SER A 143 1.39 6.19 23.37
C SER A 143 0.94 6.17 21.90
N LYS A 144 -0.27 6.65 21.63
CA LYS A 144 -0.78 6.83 20.25
C LYS A 144 0.24 7.58 19.38
N GLU A 145 0.93 8.57 19.94
CA GLU A 145 1.99 9.35 19.30
C GLU A 145 3.22 8.50 18.92
N SER A 146 3.65 7.56 19.78
CA SER A 146 4.75 6.64 19.47
C SER A 146 4.39 5.68 18.33
N LEU A 147 3.15 5.20 18.28
CA LEU A 147 2.65 4.35 17.20
C LEU A 147 2.62 5.08 15.86
N VAL A 148 2.04 6.28 15.82
CA VAL A 148 2.00 7.10 14.60
C VAL A 148 3.42 7.42 14.11
N ASN A 149 4.34 7.71 15.03
CA ASN A 149 5.75 7.91 14.69
C ASN A 149 6.39 6.66 14.05
N LYS A 150 6.12 5.46 14.59
CA LYS A 150 6.63 4.21 14.01
C LYS A 150 6.07 3.97 12.61
N ILE A 151 4.75 4.10 12.44
CA ILE A 151 4.08 3.95 11.15
C ILE A 151 4.61 4.96 10.13
N SER A 152 4.81 6.23 10.53
CA SER A 152 5.40 7.25 9.65
C SER A 152 6.80 6.90 9.19
N ARG A 153 7.60 6.27 10.07
CA ARG A 153 8.97 5.85 9.76
C ARG A 153 8.96 4.67 8.80
N ASP A 154 8.11 3.68 9.05
CA ASP A 154 8.02 2.50 8.20
C ASP A 154 7.52 2.88 6.80
N LEU A 155 6.49 3.72 6.68
CA LEU A 155 6.02 4.24 5.39
C LEU A 155 7.08 5.08 4.68
N PHE A 156 7.75 5.98 5.39
CA PHE A 156 8.86 6.74 4.83
C PHE A 156 9.95 5.81 4.27
N GLN A 157 10.34 4.80 5.04
CA GLN A 157 11.39 3.89 4.63
C GLN A 157 11.00 3.10 3.38
N VAL A 158 9.82 2.50 3.38
CA VAL A 158 9.36 1.60 2.31
C VAL A 158 8.98 2.36 1.05
N ALA A 159 8.33 3.53 1.18
CA ALA A 159 7.75 4.25 0.05
C ALA A 159 8.62 5.41 -0.49
N TYR A 160 9.67 5.81 0.23
CA TYR A 160 10.58 6.87 -0.21
C TYR A 160 12.04 6.43 -0.18
N ALA A 161 12.54 6.02 0.99
CA ALA A 161 13.95 5.77 1.18
C ALA A 161 14.47 4.63 0.29
N ILE A 162 13.81 3.47 0.32
CA ILE A 162 14.22 2.31 -0.48
C ILE A 162 14.13 2.61 -1.99
N PRO A 163 13.03 3.16 -2.54
CA PRO A 163 13.00 3.54 -3.95
C PRO A 163 14.13 4.46 -4.36
N GLU A 164 14.44 5.49 -3.57
CA GLU A 164 15.53 6.44 -3.85
C GLU A 164 16.91 5.79 -3.74
N ASP A 165 17.16 4.98 -2.71
CA ASP A 165 18.43 4.26 -2.53
C ASP A 165 18.72 3.26 -3.68
N LEU A 166 17.65 2.79 -4.34
CA LEU A 166 17.71 1.85 -5.45
C LEU A 166 17.60 2.52 -6.83
N GLY A 167 17.33 3.83 -6.90
CA GLY A 167 17.14 4.57 -8.16
C GLY A 167 15.88 4.16 -8.93
N VAL A 168 14.79 3.81 -8.22
CA VAL A 168 13.50 3.36 -8.77
C VAL A 168 12.33 4.23 -8.31
N GLU A 169 12.60 5.45 -7.85
CA GLU A 169 11.61 6.39 -7.33
C GLU A 169 10.56 6.81 -8.37
N GLU A 170 10.93 6.95 -9.64
CA GLU A 170 9.98 7.27 -10.71
C GLU A 170 9.04 6.09 -10.95
N GLU A 171 9.61 4.89 -11.05
CA GLU A 171 8.88 3.65 -11.26
C GLU A 171 7.86 3.37 -10.14
N PHE A 172 8.24 3.61 -8.89
CA PHE A 172 7.38 3.39 -7.73
C PHE A 172 6.64 4.64 -7.24
N SER A 173 6.62 5.72 -8.02
CA SER A 173 5.97 6.99 -7.64
C SER A 173 4.48 6.83 -7.30
N ILE A 174 3.77 5.92 -7.97
CA ILE A 174 2.37 5.61 -7.67
C ILE A 174 2.17 5.01 -6.28
N PHE A 175 3.14 4.20 -5.83
CA PHE A 175 3.14 3.62 -4.50
C PHE A 175 3.49 4.68 -3.45
N THR A 176 4.46 5.54 -3.73
CA THR A 176 4.78 6.70 -2.89
C THR A 176 3.55 7.59 -2.66
N GLN A 177 2.80 7.89 -3.72
CA GLN A 177 1.59 8.69 -3.64
C GLN A 177 0.50 7.97 -2.84
N ALA A 178 0.26 6.68 -3.11
CA ALA A 178 -0.71 5.87 -2.37
C ALA A 178 -0.41 5.79 -0.87
N ALA A 179 0.86 5.61 -0.48
CA ALA A 179 1.29 5.58 0.92
C ALA A 179 1.09 6.94 1.61
N THR A 180 1.36 8.03 0.90
CA THR A 180 1.12 9.40 1.37
C THR A 180 -0.35 9.65 1.65
N ASP A 181 -1.19 9.37 0.66
CA ASP A 181 -2.63 9.61 0.75
C ASP A 181 -3.24 8.73 1.85
N ALA A 182 -2.79 7.47 1.98
CA ALA A 182 -3.23 6.59 3.05
C ALA A 182 -2.84 7.13 4.43
N PHE A 183 -1.61 7.63 4.61
CA PHE A 183 -1.16 8.19 5.89
C PHE A 183 -1.93 9.46 6.26
N ARG A 184 -2.11 10.39 5.31
CA ARG A 184 -2.88 11.62 5.49
C ARG A 184 -4.32 11.31 5.90
N ASP A 185 -4.97 10.38 5.20
CA ASP A 185 -6.35 9.99 5.48
C ASP A 185 -6.50 9.31 6.85
N TYR A 186 -5.52 8.51 7.26
CA TYR A 186 -5.56 7.78 8.53
C TYR A 186 -5.18 8.67 9.73
N PHE A 187 -4.28 9.63 9.53
CA PHE A 187 -3.73 10.51 10.57
C PHE A 187 -3.69 11.99 10.13
N PRO A 188 -4.86 12.63 9.92
CA PRO A 188 -4.91 13.99 9.39
C PRO A 188 -4.20 15.02 10.28
N GLU A 189 -4.23 14.85 11.60
CA GLU A 189 -3.54 15.73 12.56
C GLU A 189 -2.02 15.52 12.63
N SER A 190 -1.49 14.50 11.93
CA SER A 190 -0.08 14.11 11.99
C SER A 190 0.57 14.00 10.61
N GLU A 191 -0.08 14.50 9.56
CA GLU A 191 0.43 14.46 8.19
C GLU A 191 1.87 15.01 8.09
N GLY A 192 2.16 16.09 8.82
CA GLY A 192 3.48 16.72 8.87
C GLY A 192 4.60 15.76 9.25
N LEU A 193 4.35 14.72 10.06
CA LEU A 193 5.39 13.78 10.50
C LEU A 193 6.01 13.00 9.34
N LEU A 194 5.20 12.56 8.36
CA LEU A 194 5.73 11.86 7.19
C LEU A 194 6.49 12.85 6.29
N MET A 195 5.90 14.02 6.05
CA MET A 195 6.49 15.05 5.18
C MET A 195 7.81 15.61 5.73
N ASP A 196 7.92 15.79 7.04
CA ASP A 196 9.15 16.22 7.69
C ASP A 196 10.29 15.23 7.45
N ARG A 197 10.00 13.91 7.41
CA ARG A 197 11.00 12.88 7.09
C ARG A 197 11.47 12.99 5.64
N VAL A 198 10.52 13.16 4.72
CA VAL A 198 10.81 13.36 3.29
C VAL A 198 11.65 14.61 3.08
N ASN A 199 11.30 15.72 3.72
CA ASN A 199 12.00 16.99 3.58
C ASN A 199 13.39 16.98 4.21
N ASN A 200 13.58 16.27 5.34
CA ASN A 200 14.87 16.18 6.00
C ASN A 200 15.86 15.25 5.29
N ARG A 201 15.40 14.32 4.46
CA ARG A 201 16.26 13.46 3.64
C ARG A 201 16.89 14.20 2.45
N LYS A 202 16.18 15.20 1.91
CA LYS A 202 16.63 16.01 0.77
C LYS A 202 17.65 17.10 1.14
N LYS A 203 17.93 17.30 2.42
CA LYS A 203 18.92 18.25 2.95
C LYS A 203 20.25 17.55 3.17
#